data_AF-A0A0J8C088-F1
#
_entry.id   AF-A0A0J8C088-F1
#
_cell.length_a   1.000
_cell.length_b   1.000
_cell.length_c   1.000
_cell.angle_alpha   90.00
_cell.angle_beta   90.00
_cell.angle_gamma   90.00
#
_symmetry.space_group_name_H-M   'P 1'
#
loop_
_entity.id
_entity.type
_entity.pdbx_description
1 polymer ?
#
loop_
_entity_poly.entity_id
_entity_poly.type
_entity_poly.pdbx_seq_one_letter_code
_entity_poly.pdbx_strand_id
1 'polypeptide(L)'
;MARVAEVLVGRPGGAPGRRGSGYRVGDRHVLTAAHLIEPPLTTLGVRFEADRPGEWITAAHVVLRSGPADLSLLELADRPSVAPPVHHTPRYAVVPDSEATLRVTAVGFPRFKVREQAGSGLAAEGPPARFRDSCHVDGTVSVLSNRREGTFEVAVAPPADEVGPRRSPWEGMSGAALWCDGAIIGLITAHHRSDGLGRLAAVRVQCWYEVLDAPELELLQTHAGLPARPVPVGSRHTADMSPPAPPTLASLPSTLPMSELKDLVDALTALPSLRRPNGLDTILESVDPRVAAHRPRDDRLRFDVYGVLRTCLRYPGTLDRFMEALRLWEEGSEELRAVDRVAAELVLRHN
;
A
#
# COMPACT_ATOMS: atom_id res chain seq x y z
N MET A 1 7.04 -1.58 -2.65
CA MET A 1 8.13 -0.83 -1.99
C MET A 1 8.26 0.62 -2.46
N ALA A 2 7.79 0.97 -3.66
CA ALA A 2 7.89 2.32 -4.26
C ALA A 2 7.32 3.52 -3.47
N ARG A 3 6.75 3.30 -2.28
CA ARG A 3 6.25 4.36 -1.37
C ARG A 3 7.13 4.56 -0.14
N VAL A 4 8.07 3.67 0.14
CA VAL A 4 9.00 3.81 1.27
C VAL A 4 10.13 4.73 0.82
N ALA A 5 10.44 5.73 1.64
CA ALA A 5 11.39 6.78 1.31
C ALA A 5 12.47 6.91 2.38
N GLU A 6 13.70 7.25 1.96
CA GLU A 6 14.72 7.77 2.85
C GLU A 6 14.57 9.30 2.90
N VAL A 7 14.45 9.85 4.11
CA VAL A 7 14.37 11.29 4.33
C VAL A 7 15.76 11.80 4.72
N LEU A 8 16.26 12.76 3.96
CA LEU A 8 17.62 13.30 4.03
C LEU A 8 17.58 14.75 4.49
N VAL A 9 18.21 15.06 5.62
CA VAL A 9 18.19 16.41 6.21
C VAL A 9 19.61 16.94 6.33
N GLY A 10 19.92 17.98 5.56
CA GLY A 10 21.14 18.76 5.70
C GLY A 10 21.06 19.72 6.90
N ARG A 11 22.19 19.93 7.57
CA ARG A 11 22.32 20.85 8.69
C ARG A 11 23.38 21.92 8.40
N PRO A 12 23.25 23.12 8.99
CA PRO A 12 24.22 24.20 8.78
C PRO A 12 25.58 23.87 9.41
N GLY A 13 26.62 24.57 8.97
CA GLY A 13 27.94 24.56 9.60
C GLY A 13 28.71 23.24 9.48
N GLY A 14 28.41 22.41 8.47
CA GLY A 14 29.10 21.13 8.26
C GLY A 14 28.74 20.05 9.30
N ALA A 15 27.73 20.31 10.15
CA ALA A 15 27.23 19.30 11.08
C ALA A 15 26.72 18.07 10.31
N PRO A 16 26.93 16.84 10.84
CA PRO A 16 26.41 15.64 10.20
C PRO A 16 24.91 15.76 9.96
N GLY A 17 24.50 15.52 8.70
CA GLY A 17 23.09 15.48 8.34
C GLY A 17 22.34 14.39 9.10
N ARG A 18 21.02 14.55 9.22
CA ARG A 18 20.15 13.48 9.74
C ARG A 18 19.59 12.67 8.59
N ARG A 19 19.31 11.41 8.88
CA ARG A 19 18.61 10.49 7.98
C ARG A 19 17.50 9.82 8.75
N GLY A 20 16.38 9.61 8.08
CA GLY A 20 15.23 8.91 8.61
C GLY A 20 14.50 8.17 7.50
N SER A 21 13.39 7.56 7.88
CA SER A 21 12.49 6.87 6.98
C SER A 21 11.23 7.71 6.80
N GLY A 22 10.55 7.53 5.68
CA GLY A 22 9.25 8.12 5.43
C GLY A 22 8.38 7.22 4.58
N TYR A 23 7.09 7.52 4.53
CA TYR A 23 6.13 6.79 3.71
C TYR A 23 5.29 7.75 2.88
N ARG A 24 5.26 7.53 1.57
CA ARG A 24 4.49 8.31 0.62
C ARG A 24 3.01 7.95 0.71
N VAL A 25 2.22 8.90 1.19
CA VAL A 25 0.79 8.75 1.51
C VAL A 25 -0.15 9.24 0.42
N GLY A 26 0.39 9.86 -0.62
CA GLY A 26 -0.35 10.33 -1.78
C GLY A 26 0.60 10.61 -2.93
N ASP A 27 0.12 11.28 -3.97
CA ASP A 27 0.97 11.59 -5.12
C ASP A 27 2.12 12.54 -4.78
N ARG A 28 1.90 13.48 -3.85
CA ARG A 28 2.87 14.54 -3.52
C ARG A 28 3.28 14.59 -2.06
N HIS A 29 2.82 13.66 -1.22
CA HIS A 29 2.98 13.78 0.23
C HIS A 29 3.68 12.58 0.87
N VAL A 30 4.51 12.85 1.88
CA VAL A 30 5.26 11.86 2.66
C VAL A 30 5.09 12.13 4.15
N LEU A 31 4.74 11.10 4.93
CA LEU A 31 4.80 11.13 6.39
C LEU A 31 6.19 10.74 6.87
N THR A 32 6.67 11.40 7.92
CA THR A 32 7.93 11.12 8.64
C THR A 32 7.82 11.58 10.10
N ALA A 33 8.84 11.31 10.91
CA ALA A 33 8.93 11.81 12.28
C ALA A 33 9.32 13.31 12.33
N ALA A 34 8.76 14.07 13.28
CA ALA A 34 8.97 15.52 13.38
C ALA A 34 10.34 15.94 13.91
N HIS A 35 10.91 15.17 14.84
CA HIS A 35 12.26 15.44 15.35
C HIS A 35 13.33 15.32 14.26
N LEU A 36 13.04 14.58 13.17
CA LEU A 36 13.95 14.45 12.03
C LEU A 36 14.13 15.79 11.31
N ILE A 37 13.08 16.61 11.24
CA ILE A 37 13.04 17.87 10.51
C ILE A 37 13.11 19.10 11.42
N GLU A 38 13.53 18.92 12.67
CA GLU A 38 13.65 20.04 13.61
C GLU A 38 14.69 21.07 13.14
N PRO A 39 14.36 22.38 13.09
CA PRO A 39 15.31 23.40 12.64
C PRO A 39 16.51 23.53 13.60
N PRO A 40 17.65 24.08 13.13
CA PRO A 40 17.90 24.56 11.78
C PRO A 40 18.25 23.43 10.81
N LEU A 41 17.71 23.51 9.58
CA LEU A 41 18.04 22.62 8.46
C LEU A 41 18.40 23.46 7.24
N THR A 42 19.32 22.98 6.42
CA THR A 42 19.77 23.64 5.19
C THR A 42 19.17 23.01 3.94
N THR A 43 18.96 21.70 3.96
CA THR A 43 18.33 20.96 2.86
C THR A 43 17.37 19.91 3.41
N LEU A 44 16.31 19.67 2.67
CA LEU A 44 15.37 18.59 2.91
C LEU A 44 15.10 17.87 1.59
N GLY A 45 15.57 16.63 1.52
CA GLY A 45 15.42 15.76 0.36
C GLY A 45 14.69 14.48 0.73
N VAL A 46 13.95 13.93 -0.23
CA VAL A 46 13.29 12.63 -0.11
C VAL A 46 13.74 11.76 -1.26
N ARG A 47 14.25 10.58 -0.93
CA ARG A 47 14.80 9.61 -1.89
C ARG A 47 14.01 8.32 -1.88
N PHE A 48 13.66 7.81 -3.06
CA PHE A 48 12.91 6.57 -3.25
C PHE A 48 13.74 5.56 -4.03
N GLU A 49 13.51 4.27 -3.78
CA GLU A 49 14.17 3.15 -4.49
C GLU A 49 15.70 3.36 -4.64
N ALA A 50 16.35 3.83 -3.58
CA ALA A 50 17.77 4.19 -3.56
C ALA A 50 18.65 3.10 -4.17
N ASP A 51 19.54 3.50 -5.08
CA ASP A 51 20.51 2.64 -5.77
C ASP A 51 19.86 1.51 -6.59
N ARG A 52 18.60 1.69 -7.03
CA ARG A 52 17.85 0.77 -7.90
C ARG A 52 17.40 1.48 -9.19
N PRO A 53 17.00 0.74 -10.25
CA PRO A 53 16.61 1.36 -11.53
C PRO A 53 15.46 2.37 -11.45
N GLY A 54 14.62 2.29 -10.41
CA GLY A 54 13.54 3.24 -10.14
C GLY A 54 13.92 4.36 -9.18
N GLU A 55 15.22 4.58 -8.90
CA GLU A 55 15.66 5.63 -7.99
C GLU A 55 15.23 7.01 -8.47
N TRP A 56 14.75 7.81 -7.54
CA TRP A 56 14.65 9.24 -7.74
C TRP A 56 14.72 9.97 -6.40
N ILE A 57 15.16 11.22 -6.48
CA ILE A 57 15.27 12.14 -5.35
C ILE A 57 14.61 13.46 -5.71
N THR A 58 13.93 14.06 -4.76
CA THR A 58 13.36 15.41 -4.89
C THR A 58 13.59 16.21 -3.62
N ALA A 59 13.64 17.54 -3.76
CA ALA A 59 13.44 18.43 -2.63
C ALA A 59 12.02 18.27 -2.06
N ALA A 60 11.87 18.55 -0.77
CA ALA A 60 10.58 18.57 -0.11
C ALA A 60 10.46 19.77 0.83
N HIS A 61 9.23 20.17 1.09
CA HIS A 61 8.87 21.27 1.99
C HIS A 61 7.98 20.74 3.11
N VAL A 62 8.08 21.36 4.28
CA VAL A 62 7.30 20.95 5.45
C VAL A 62 5.92 21.59 5.36
N VAL A 63 4.87 20.77 5.21
CA VAL A 63 3.47 21.22 5.23
C VAL A 63 2.95 21.24 6.66
N LEU A 64 3.30 20.21 7.43
CA LEU A 64 2.94 20.07 8.84
C LEU A 64 4.16 19.57 9.61
N ARG A 65 4.41 20.16 10.77
CA ARG A 65 5.33 19.64 11.79
C ARG A 65 4.71 19.79 13.16
N SER A 66 4.31 18.67 13.75
CA SER A 66 3.83 18.63 15.13
C SER A 66 4.86 17.92 16.00
N GLY A 67 5.47 18.68 16.92
CA GLY A 67 6.33 18.12 17.98
C GLY A 67 5.56 17.18 18.93
N PRO A 68 4.39 17.58 19.45
CA PRO A 68 3.56 16.73 20.33
C PRO A 68 3.16 15.39 19.71
N ALA A 69 2.85 15.35 18.41
CA ALA A 69 2.54 14.11 17.70
C ALA A 69 3.79 13.36 17.19
N ASP A 70 4.98 13.95 17.33
CA ASP A 70 6.23 13.61 16.64
C ASP A 70 6.01 13.20 15.17
N LEU A 71 5.17 13.97 14.48
CA LEU A 71 4.71 13.70 13.12
C LEU A 71 5.01 14.88 12.21
N SER A 72 5.41 14.59 10.97
CA SER A 72 5.49 15.61 9.92
C SER A 72 4.98 15.12 8.59
N LEU A 73 4.31 16.04 7.88
CA LEU A 73 3.87 15.87 6.51
C LEU A 73 4.76 16.73 5.61
N LEU A 74 5.39 16.08 4.64
CA LEU A 74 6.22 16.72 3.64
C LEU A 74 5.49 16.76 2.30
N GLU A 75 5.57 17.89 1.60
CA GLU A 75 5.19 18.00 0.20
C GLU A 75 6.43 17.90 -0.70
N LEU A 76 6.35 17.04 -1.70
CA LEU A 76 7.39 16.83 -2.69
C LEU A 76 7.34 17.95 -3.74
N ALA A 77 8.45 18.65 -3.93
CA ALA A 77 8.56 19.80 -4.84
C ALA A 77 8.23 19.40 -6.29
N ASP A 78 8.99 18.44 -6.82
CA ASP A 78 8.84 17.94 -8.19
C ASP A 78 8.75 16.42 -8.20
N ARG A 79 7.67 15.89 -8.79
CA ARG A 79 7.55 14.46 -9.05
C ARG A 79 8.00 14.19 -10.48
N PRO A 80 9.07 13.41 -10.70
CA PRO A 80 9.48 13.06 -12.05
C PRO A 80 8.46 12.09 -12.68
N SER A 81 8.36 12.09 -14.01
CA SER A 81 7.44 11.19 -14.75
C SER A 81 7.72 9.70 -14.49
N VAL A 82 8.96 9.35 -14.14
CA VAL A 82 9.38 7.99 -13.78
C VAL A 82 8.85 7.53 -12.43
N ALA A 83 8.41 8.44 -11.56
CA ALA A 83 7.87 8.06 -10.25
C ALA A 83 6.49 7.41 -10.42
N PRO A 84 6.26 6.20 -9.90
CA PRO A 84 4.96 5.55 -9.99
C PRO A 84 3.84 6.42 -9.38
N PRO A 85 2.65 6.48 -10.00
CA PRO A 85 1.49 7.15 -9.43
C PRO A 85 1.02 6.43 -8.14
N VAL A 86 0.44 7.20 -7.23
CA VAL A 86 -0.14 6.73 -5.98
C VAL A 86 -1.65 6.95 -6.06
N HIS A 87 -2.37 5.90 -6.46
CA HIS A 87 -3.81 5.98 -6.73
C HIS A 87 -4.71 6.01 -5.48
N HIS A 88 -4.16 5.72 -4.30
CA HIS A 88 -4.92 5.68 -3.06
C HIS A 88 -4.02 6.05 -1.88
N THR A 89 -4.59 6.76 -0.92
CA THR A 89 -4.00 7.00 0.39
C THR A 89 -3.96 5.71 1.20
N PRO A 90 -3.02 5.56 2.15
CA PRO A 90 -3.02 4.39 3.02
C PRO A 90 -4.24 4.41 3.95
N ARG A 91 -4.57 3.24 4.49
CA ARG A 91 -5.54 3.12 5.57
C ARG A 91 -4.88 3.47 6.89
N TYR A 92 -5.65 4.05 7.79
CA TYR A 92 -5.26 4.29 9.17
C TYR A 92 -6.21 3.57 10.11
N ALA A 93 -5.66 3.09 11.22
CA ALA A 93 -6.44 2.50 12.28
C ALA A 93 -5.90 2.92 13.65
N VAL A 94 -6.80 3.01 14.62
CA VAL A 94 -6.45 3.16 16.03
C VAL A 94 -6.55 1.82 16.73
N VAL A 95 -5.70 1.60 17.73
CA VAL A 95 -5.72 0.37 18.52
C VAL A 95 -6.42 0.66 19.85
N PRO A 96 -7.51 -0.06 20.19
CA PRO A 96 -8.17 0.10 21.48
C PRO A 96 -7.22 -0.17 22.65
N ASP A 97 -7.43 0.53 23.76
CA ASP A 97 -6.68 0.34 25.00
C ASP A 97 -7.15 -0.93 25.75
N SER A 98 -6.96 -2.09 25.13
CA SER A 98 -7.27 -3.41 25.69
C SER A 98 -6.06 -4.34 25.64
N GLU A 99 -6.09 -5.41 26.44
CA GLU A 99 -5.04 -6.42 26.41
C GLU A 99 -5.03 -7.14 25.05
N ALA A 100 -3.98 -6.89 24.27
CA ALA A 100 -3.75 -7.53 22.98
C ALA A 100 -2.26 -7.50 22.61
N THR A 101 -1.85 -8.48 21.80
CA THR A 101 -0.56 -8.48 21.10
C THR A 101 -0.83 -8.48 19.61
N LEU A 102 -0.34 -7.46 18.90
CA LEU A 102 -0.57 -7.27 17.46
C LEU A 102 0.68 -7.65 16.66
N ARG A 103 0.49 -8.31 15.52
CA ARG A 103 1.56 -8.53 14.54
C ARG A 103 1.73 -7.26 13.72
N VAL A 104 2.96 -6.81 13.59
CA VAL A 104 3.25 -5.53 12.93
C VAL A 104 4.43 -5.65 11.99
N THR A 105 4.44 -4.78 10.98
CA THR A 105 5.59 -4.62 10.09
C THR A 105 5.93 -3.15 9.90
N ALA A 106 7.20 -2.86 9.64
CA ALA A 106 7.63 -1.53 9.21
C ALA A 106 8.81 -1.67 8.25
N VAL A 107 8.99 -0.70 7.36
CA VAL A 107 10.15 -0.65 6.46
C VAL A 107 10.83 0.70 6.61
N GLY A 108 12.14 0.67 6.82
CA GLY A 108 12.94 1.88 6.97
C GLY A 108 14.41 1.65 6.64
N PHE A 109 15.24 2.65 6.94
CA PHE A 109 16.66 2.67 6.60
C PHE A 109 17.52 2.82 7.85
N PRO A 110 17.63 1.78 8.70
CA PRO A 110 18.42 1.83 9.92
C PRO A 110 19.92 1.73 9.63
N ARG A 111 20.72 2.31 10.50
CA ARG A 111 22.18 2.40 10.35
C ARG A 111 22.89 1.05 10.28
N PHE A 112 22.42 0.02 10.98
CA PHE A 112 23.05 -1.31 10.91
C PHE A 112 22.97 -1.96 9.51
N LYS A 113 22.18 -1.38 8.60
CA LYS A 113 22.11 -1.77 7.18
C LYS A 113 23.07 -0.98 6.28
N VAL A 114 23.99 -0.19 6.84
CA VAL A 114 25.05 0.45 6.06
C VAL A 114 26.05 -0.60 5.59
N ARG A 115 26.34 -0.61 4.30
CA ARG A 115 27.30 -1.50 3.65
C ARG A 115 28.33 -0.70 2.87
N GLU A 116 29.50 -1.29 2.71
CA GLU A 116 30.52 -0.83 1.78
C GLU A 116 30.44 -1.67 0.51
N GLN A 117 30.27 -1.02 -0.62
CA GLN A 117 30.42 -1.65 -1.92
C GLN A 117 31.89 -1.54 -2.34
N ALA A 118 32.56 -2.69 -2.39
CA ALA A 118 33.88 -2.77 -3.01
C ALA A 118 33.75 -2.42 -4.51
N GLY A 119 34.62 -1.54 -5.00
CA GLY A 119 34.68 -1.21 -6.43
C GLY A 119 34.88 -2.48 -7.26
N SER A 120 34.06 -2.67 -8.30
CA SER A 120 34.20 -3.82 -9.19
C SER A 120 35.45 -3.64 -10.07
N GLY A 121 36.56 -4.28 -9.68
CA GLY A 121 37.72 -4.52 -10.56
C GLY A 121 38.84 -3.47 -10.54
N LEU A 122 39.98 -3.91 -11.07
CA LEU A 122 41.25 -3.20 -11.23
C LEU A 122 40.99 -1.82 -11.87
N ALA A 123 41.30 -0.74 -11.16
CA ALA A 123 41.15 0.68 -11.53
C ALA A 123 39.92 1.46 -11.02
N ALA A 124 39.31 1.07 -9.89
CA ALA A 124 38.45 2.02 -9.15
C ALA A 124 39.31 2.95 -8.27
N GLU A 125 39.89 4.01 -8.86
CA GLU A 125 40.42 5.15 -8.08
C GLU A 125 39.25 5.94 -7.47
N GLY A 126 38.84 5.54 -6.27
CA GLY A 126 37.83 6.24 -5.48
C GLY A 126 37.55 5.53 -4.15
N PRO A 127 37.10 6.25 -3.11
CA PRO A 127 36.68 5.61 -1.86
C PRO A 127 35.51 4.64 -2.11
N PRO A 128 35.43 3.52 -1.39
CA PRO A 128 34.34 2.55 -1.54
C PRO A 128 32.98 3.23 -1.33
N ALA A 129 32.03 2.96 -2.23
CA ALA A 129 30.70 3.54 -2.12
C ALA A 129 30.00 2.98 -0.87
N ARG A 130 29.51 3.86 -0.01
CA ARG A 130 28.73 3.50 1.19
C ARG A 130 27.26 3.73 0.90
N PHE A 131 26.47 2.68 1.01
CA PHE A 131 25.01 2.77 0.87
C PHE A 131 24.33 2.19 2.11
N ARG A 132 23.08 2.60 2.31
CA ARG A 132 22.24 2.08 3.40
C ARG A 132 21.09 1.32 2.80
N ASP A 133 21.03 0.03 3.09
CA ASP A 133 19.98 -0.85 2.61
C ASP A 133 18.69 -0.65 3.43
N SER A 134 17.57 -1.01 2.82
CA SER A 134 16.29 -1.04 3.53
C SER A 134 16.25 -2.20 4.53
N CYS A 135 15.49 -2.02 5.61
CA CYS A 135 15.18 -3.06 6.57
C CYS A 135 13.66 -3.19 6.67
N HIS A 136 13.14 -4.33 6.25
CA HIS A 136 11.80 -4.76 6.61
C HIS A 136 11.85 -5.42 7.99
N VAL A 137 11.20 -4.83 8.98
CA VAL A 137 11.03 -5.42 10.30
C VAL A 137 9.67 -6.08 10.39
N ASP A 138 9.67 -7.28 10.93
CA ASP A 138 8.49 -8.03 11.36
C ASP A 138 8.59 -8.18 12.88
N GLY A 139 7.55 -7.77 13.60
CA GLY A 139 7.55 -7.72 15.06
C GLY A 139 6.17 -7.84 15.68
N THR A 140 6.12 -7.53 16.97
CA THR A 140 4.88 -7.49 17.75
C THR A 140 4.77 -6.22 18.57
N VAL A 141 3.54 -5.77 18.79
CA VAL A 141 3.22 -4.70 19.74
C VAL A 141 2.38 -5.27 20.86
N SER A 142 2.82 -5.08 22.10
CA SER A 142 2.00 -5.29 23.30
C SER A 142 1.24 -3.98 23.59
N VAL A 143 -0.07 -3.99 23.41
CA VAL A 143 -0.89 -2.75 23.39
C VAL A 143 -0.82 -1.95 24.70
N LEU A 144 -0.66 -2.64 25.83
CA LEU A 144 -0.60 -2.02 27.15
C LEU A 144 0.81 -1.55 27.56
N SER A 145 1.83 -1.78 26.74
CA SER A 145 3.18 -1.24 26.96
C SER A 145 3.25 0.26 26.64
N ASN A 146 4.15 0.98 27.30
CA ASN A 146 4.44 2.40 27.10
C ASN A 146 3.24 3.37 27.16
N ARG A 147 2.16 3.01 27.86
CA ARG A 147 0.95 3.84 27.96
C ARG A 147 1.19 5.25 28.52
N ARG A 148 2.11 5.38 29.49
CA ARG A 148 2.46 6.69 30.05
C ARG A 148 3.11 7.62 29.01
N GLU A 149 3.92 7.06 28.13
CA GLU A 149 4.58 7.81 27.05
C GLU A 149 3.65 8.00 25.84
N GLY A 150 2.56 7.23 25.76
CA GLY A 150 1.63 7.26 24.64
C GLY A 150 2.17 6.58 23.38
N THR A 151 3.19 5.72 23.50
CA THR A 151 3.80 5.01 22.38
C THR A 151 3.43 3.52 22.38
N PHE A 152 3.66 2.84 21.26
CA PHE A 152 3.77 1.39 21.23
C PHE A 152 5.22 0.99 21.49
N GLU A 153 5.41 -0.03 22.33
CA GLU A 153 6.64 -0.80 22.32
C GLU A 153 6.56 -1.83 21.18
N VAL A 154 7.44 -1.70 20.20
CA VAL A 154 7.56 -2.61 19.06
C VAL A 154 8.72 -3.56 19.33
N ALA A 155 8.39 -4.82 19.59
CA ALA A 155 9.35 -5.90 19.79
C ALA A 155 9.77 -6.51 18.44
N VAL A 156 11.06 -6.49 18.16
CA VAL A 156 11.67 -7.03 16.92
C VAL A 156 12.92 -7.84 17.25
N ALA A 157 13.41 -8.62 16.29
CA ALA A 157 14.72 -9.25 16.40
C ALA A 157 15.81 -8.17 16.54
N PRO A 158 16.65 -8.23 17.59
CA PRO A 158 17.69 -7.22 17.79
C PRO A 158 18.78 -7.34 16.71
N PRO A 159 19.29 -6.22 16.18
CA PRO A 159 20.47 -6.23 15.33
C PRO A 159 21.73 -6.45 16.18
N ALA A 160 22.83 -6.82 15.53
CA ALA A 160 24.15 -6.77 16.16
C ALA A 160 24.53 -5.32 16.51
N ASP A 161 25.20 -5.12 17.64
CA ASP A 161 25.58 -3.80 18.14
C ASP A 161 26.97 -3.35 17.67
N GLU A 162 27.20 -3.39 16.36
CA GLU A 162 28.51 -3.04 15.79
C GLU A 162 28.78 -1.53 15.77
N VAL A 163 27.76 -0.70 16.03
CA VAL A 163 27.86 0.77 15.99
C VAL A 163 28.42 1.34 17.31
N GLY A 164 28.45 0.55 18.38
CA GLY A 164 28.93 0.96 19.70
C GLY A 164 27.95 1.83 20.50
N PRO A 165 28.30 2.19 21.74
CA PRO A 165 27.34 2.70 22.74
C PRO A 165 26.83 4.12 22.47
N ARG A 166 27.54 4.90 21.62
CA ARG A 166 27.22 6.31 21.37
C ARG A 166 26.12 6.54 20.34
N ARG A 167 25.70 5.50 19.62
CA ARG A 167 24.72 5.59 18.54
C ARG A 167 23.77 4.41 18.59
N SER A 168 22.59 4.61 18.04
CA SER A 168 21.60 3.55 17.87
C SER A 168 21.87 2.78 16.57
N PRO A 169 21.90 1.43 16.56
CA PRO A 169 21.91 0.67 15.29
C PRO A 169 20.66 0.96 14.45
N TRP A 170 19.57 1.38 15.09
CA TRP A 170 18.30 1.78 14.47
C TRP A 170 18.26 3.25 14.01
N GLU A 171 19.35 4.01 14.15
CA GLU A 171 19.43 5.39 13.66
C GLU A 171 19.05 5.45 12.17
N GLY A 172 17.94 6.12 11.84
CA GLY A 172 17.35 6.18 10.50
C GLY A 172 16.05 5.41 10.32
N MET A 173 15.62 4.60 11.31
CA MET A 173 14.30 3.96 11.30
C MET A 173 13.16 4.94 11.59
N SER A 174 13.44 6.03 12.32
CA SER A 174 12.44 7.04 12.68
C SER A 174 11.72 7.60 11.45
N GLY A 175 10.39 7.65 11.51
CA GLY A 175 9.47 8.02 10.43
C GLY A 175 8.97 6.83 9.59
N ALA A 176 9.42 5.60 9.86
CA ALA A 176 8.86 4.41 9.23
C ALA A 176 7.41 4.17 9.68
N ALA A 177 6.49 3.99 8.73
CA ALA A 177 5.11 3.60 9.00
C ALA A 177 5.03 2.21 9.64
N LEU A 178 4.30 2.11 10.74
CA LEU A 178 4.02 0.86 11.46
C LEU A 178 2.65 0.33 11.03
N TRP A 179 2.66 -0.86 10.43
CA TRP A 179 1.49 -1.48 9.83
C TRP A 179 0.95 -2.61 10.69
N CYS A 180 -0.38 -2.71 10.78
CA CYS A 180 -1.12 -3.85 11.31
C CYS A 180 -2.33 -4.08 10.39
N ASP A 181 -2.53 -5.30 9.90
CA ASP A 181 -3.67 -5.69 9.04
C ASP A 181 -3.94 -4.74 7.87
N GLY A 182 -2.87 -4.28 7.20
CA GLY A 182 -2.96 -3.39 6.03
C GLY A 182 -3.29 -1.92 6.36
N ALA A 183 -3.33 -1.54 7.64
CA ALA A 183 -3.50 -0.16 8.08
C ALA A 183 -2.27 0.34 8.84
N ILE A 184 -1.98 1.63 8.70
CA ILE A 184 -1.01 2.34 9.53
C ILE A 184 -1.64 2.54 10.91
N ILE A 185 -0.98 2.03 11.95
CA ILE A 185 -1.38 2.22 13.35
C ILE A 185 -0.45 3.17 14.11
N GLY A 186 0.72 3.49 13.53
CA GLY A 186 1.67 4.40 14.13
C GLY A 186 2.87 4.71 13.23
N LEU A 187 3.82 5.47 13.77
CA LEU A 187 5.12 5.75 13.16
C LEU A 187 6.22 5.43 14.15
N ILE A 188 7.26 4.69 13.72
CA ILE A 188 8.46 4.50 14.53
C ILE A 188 9.10 5.87 14.77
N THR A 189 9.40 6.23 16.01
CA THR A 189 9.96 7.55 16.35
C THR A 189 11.25 7.45 17.15
N ALA A 190 11.37 6.47 18.05
CA ALA A 190 12.52 6.37 18.92
C ALA A 190 13.05 4.93 19.08
N HIS A 191 14.30 4.86 19.51
CA HIS A 191 14.90 3.65 20.07
C HIS A 191 15.61 4.06 21.37
N HIS A 192 15.01 3.69 22.50
CA HIS A 192 15.61 3.85 23.81
C HIS A 192 16.52 2.65 24.07
N ARG A 193 17.85 2.84 23.96
CA ARG A 193 18.81 1.74 24.11
C ARG A 193 18.68 0.98 25.45
N SER A 194 18.18 1.64 26.49
CA SER A 194 17.87 1.04 27.80
C SER A 194 16.82 -0.06 27.75
N ASP A 195 15.91 0.01 26.79
CA ASP A 195 14.80 -0.94 26.63
C ASP A 195 15.27 -2.20 25.87
N GLY A 196 16.50 -2.15 25.34
CA GLY A 196 17.14 -3.22 24.60
C GLY A 196 17.09 -3.01 23.09
N LEU A 197 18.06 -3.61 22.39
CA LEU A 197 18.24 -3.42 20.95
C LEU A 197 17.10 -4.01 20.09
N GLY A 198 16.22 -4.80 20.68
CA GLY A 198 15.04 -5.36 20.03
C GLY A 198 13.74 -4.62 20.37
N ARG A 199 13.83 -3.39 20.89
CA ARG A 199 12.68 -2.57 21.28
C ARG A 199 12.72 -1.21 20.60
N LEU A 200 11.70 -0.90 19.82
CA LEU A 200 11.49 0.40 19.21
C LEU A 200 10.24 1.03 19.80
N ALA A 201 10.19 2.37 19.83
CA ALA A 201 9.00 3.09 20.21
C ALA A 201 8.34 3.68 18.96
N ALA A 202 7.01 3.60 18.89
CA ALA A 202 6.22 4.19 17.83
C ALA A 202 5.10 5.07 18.39
N VAL A 203 4.95 6.29 17.88
CA VAL A 203 3.78 7.11 18.20
C VAL A 203 2.52 6.47 17.61
N ARG A 204 1.43 6.50 18.38
CA ARG A 204 0.14 5.92 17.98
C ARG A 204 -0.60 6.89 17.08
N VAL A 205 -1.28 6.39 16.05
CA VAL A 205 -2.22 7.21 15.25
C VAL A 205 -3.30 7.84 16.14
N GLN A 206 -3.72 7.14 17.19
CA GLN A 206 -4.65 7.66 18.19
C GLN A 206 -4.20 9.01 18.76
N CYS A 207 -2.91 9.17 19.07
CA CYS A 207 -2.39 10.42 19.63
C CYS A 207 -2.53 11.59 18.67
N TRP A 208 -2.53 11.37 17.34
CA TRP A 208 -2.70 12.45 16.37
C TRP A 208 -4.08 13.10 16.49
N TYR A 209 -5.13 12.32 16.78
CA TYR A 209 -6.47 12.86 17.03
C TYR A 209 -6.59 13.61 18.36
N GLU A 210 -5.70 13.33 19.30
CA GLU A 210 -5.73 13.90 20.66
C GLU A 210 -4.92 15.19 20.78
N VAL A 211 -3.83 15.31 20.02
CA VAL A 211 -2.84 16.39 20.21
C VAL A 211 -2.72 17.37 19.05
N LEU A 212 -3.21 17.03 17.85
CA LEU A 212 -3.24 17.96 16.73
C LEU A 212 -4.43 18.91 16.84
N ASP A 213 -4.22 20.16 16.44
CA ASP A 213 -5.34 21.09 16.29
C ASP A 213 -6.18 20.78 15.04
N ALA A 214 -7.34 21.44 14.91
CA ALA A 214 -8.25 21.17 13.80
C ALA A 214 -7.63 21.44 12.41
N PRO A 215 -6.94 22.58 12.17
CA PRO A 215 -6.19 22.80 10.93
C PRO A 215 -5.13 21.73 10.63
N GLU A 216 -4.35 21.32 11.63
CA GLU A 216 -3.33 20.29 11.46
C GLU A 216 -3.95 18.94 11.09
N LEU A 217 -5.07 18.59 11.72
CA LEU A 217 -5.80 17.36 11.41
C LEU A 217 -6.42 17.41 10.00
N GLU A 218 -6.95 18.56 9.57
CA GLU A 218 -7.49 18.77 8.22
C GLU A 218 -6.42 18.57 7.13
N LEU A 219 -5.18 19.01 7.38
CA LEU A 219 -4.05 18.75 6.47
C LEU A 219 -3.80 17.24 6.31
N LEU A 220 -3.84 16.46 7.40
CA LEU A 220 -3.67 15.01 7.31
C LEU A 220 -4.85 14.32 6.63
N GLN A 221 -6.07 14.77 6.89
CA GLN A 221 -7.27 14.22 6.23
C GLN A 221 -7.20 14.45 4.71
N THR A 222 -6.86 15.68 4.30
CA THR A 222 -6.84 16.10 2.90
C THR A 222 -5.69 15.47 2.12
N HIS A 223 -4.49 15.45 2.71
CA HIS A 223 -3.26 15.13 1.98
C HIS A 223 -2.70 13.75 2.27
N ALA A 224 -3.03 13.16 3.42
CA ALA A 224 -2.58 11.83 3.82
C ALA A 224 -3.71 10.80 3.86
N GLY A 225 -4.98 11.22 3.75
CA GLY A 225 -6.13 10.32 3.82
C GLY A 225 -6.44 9.81 5.22
N LEU A 226 -6.04 10.55 6.25
CA LEU A 226 -6.42 10.23 7.63
C LEU A 226 -7.96 10.31 7.76
N PRO A 227 -8.65 9.31 8.32
CA PRO A 227 -10.10 9.37 8.50
C PRO A 227 -10.52 10.52 9.42
N ALA A 228 -11.68 11.13 9.17
CA ALA A 228 -12.21 12.21 10.00
C ALA A 228 -12.48 11.81 11.47
N ARG A 229 -12.64 10.51 11.73
CA ARG A 229 -12.79 9.94 13.07
C ARG A 229 -11.91 8.70 13.23
N PRO A 230 -11.42 8.42 14.44
CA PRO A 230 -10.68 7.19 14.73
C PRO A 230 -11.45 5.93 14.28
N VAL A 231 -10.78 5.05 13.54
CA VAL A 231 -11.33 3.76 13.10
C VAL A 231 -10.57 2.64 13.82
N PRO A 232 -11.20 1.84 14.69
CA PRO A 232 -10.49 0.77 15.38
C PRO A 232 -9.94 -0.29 14.43
N VAL A 233 -8.76 -0.85 14.74
CA VAL A 233 -8.21 -2.02 14.03
C VAL A 233 -9.22 -3.17 14.02
N GLY A 234 -9.28 -3.91 12.92
CA GLY A 234 -10.28 -4.98 12.73
C GLY A 234 -11.70 -4.50 12.44
N SER A 235 -11.98 -3.19 12.51
CA SER A 235 -13.24 -2.64 12.01
C SER A 235 -13.28 -2.82 10.50
N ARG A 236 -14.24 -3.61 10.02
CA ARG A 236 -14.61 -3.63 8.60
C ARG A 236 -15.16 -2.26 8.24
N HIS A 237 -14.28 -1.38 7.75
CA HIS A 237 -14.72 -0.12 7.18
C HIS A 237 -15.46 -0.46 5.88
N THR A 238 -16.70 0.01 5.76
CA THR A 238 -17.55 -0.14 4.57
C THR A 238 -16.94 0.47 3.29
N ALA A 239 -15.79 1.13 3.39
CA ALA A 239 -15.07 1.75 2.29
C ALA A 239 -13.75 1.04 1.90
N ASP A 240 -13.38 -0.07 2.55
CA ASP A 240 -12.26 -0.90 2.10
C ASP A 240 -12.77 -2.28 1.65
N MET A 241 -13.54 -2.23 0.57
CA MET A 241 -13.58 -3.34 -0.35
C MET A 241 -12.18 -3.42 -1.00
N SER A 242 -11.35 -4.37 -0.55
CA SER A 242 -10.73 -5.24 -1.58
C SER A 242 -11.84 -5.56 -2.57
N PRO A 243 -11.64 -5.50 -3.91
CA PRO A 243 -12.71 -5.88 -4.82
C PRO A 243 -13.30 -7.17 -4.24
N PRO A 244 -14.63 -7.23 -3.99
CA PRO A 244 -15.22 -8.41 -3.39
C PRO A 244 -14.62 -9.58 -4.15
N ALA A 245 -14.16 -10.62 -3.43
CA ALA A 245 -13.89 -11.89 -4.10
C ALA A 245 -15.04 -12.06 -5.09
N PRO A 246 -14.75 -12.09 -6.40
CA PRO A 246 -15.73 -11.77 -7.42
C PRO A 246 -16.98 -12.58 -7.12
N PRO A 247 -18.15 -11.94 -7.06
CA PRO A 247 -19.35 -12.58 -6.55
C PRO A 247 -19.53 -13.88 -7.30
N THR A 248 -19.62 -14.99 -6.58
CA THR A 248 -19.77 -16.29 -7.23
C THR A 248 -21.08 -16.28 -8.02
N LEU A 249 -20.97 -16.47 -9.32
CA LEU A 249 -22.07 -16.53 -10.26
C LEU A 249 -22.73 -17.91 -10.24
N ALA A 250 -22.17 -18.87 -9.48
CA ALA A 250 -22.73 -20.19 -9.27
C ALA A 250 -24.10 -20.19 -8.59
N SER A 251 -24.48 -19.12 -7.86
CA SER A 251 -25.81 -19.02 -7.24
C SER A 251 -26.90 -18.52 -8.19
N LEU A 252 -26.55 -18.06 -9.40
CA LEU A 252 -27.53 -17.54 -10.34
C LEU A 252 -28.47 -18.64 -10.88
N PRO A 253 -29.78 -18.37 -11.04
CA PRO A 253 -30.70 -19.32 -11.64
C PRO A 253 -30.30 -19.70 -13.08
N SER A 254 -30.37 -20.99 -13.40
CA SER A 254 -30.09 -21.47 -14.77
C SER A 254 -31.14 -21.02 -15.81
N THR A 255 -32.26 -20.45 -15.35
CA THR A 255 -33.43 -20.05 -16.13
C THR A 255 -33.57 -18.53 -16.33
N LEU A 256 -32.50 -17.75 -16.09
CA LEU A 256 -32.56 -16.29 -16.24
C LEU A 256 -32.98 -15.88 -17.67
N PRO A 257 -33.99 -14.98 -17.81
CA PRO A 257 -34.46 -14.52 -19.11
C PRO A 257 -33.47 -13.51 -19.73
N MET A 258 -33.61 -13.27 -21.04
CA MET A 258 -32.75 -12.33 -21.77
C MET A 258 -32.78 -10.91 -21.20
N SER A 259 -33.93 -10.47 -20.65
CA SER A 259 -34.07 -9.15 -20.02
C SER A 259 -33.14 -8.98 -18.82
N GLU A 260 -32.92 -10.04 -18.04
CA GLU A 260 -32.06 -10.01 -16.85
C GLU A 260 -30.57 -10.05 -17.22
N LEU A 261 -30.22 -10.75 -18.30
CA LEU A 261 -28.84 -10.89 -18.78
C LEU A 261 -28.41 -9.75 -19.73
N LYS A 262 -29.34 -8.89 -20.14
CA LYS A 262 -29.12 -7.90 -21.19
C LYS A 262 -27.91 -7.00 -20.90
N ASP A 263 -27.83 -6.48 -19.68
CA ASP A 263 -26.79 -5.51 -19.32
C ASP A 263 -25.42 -6.19 -19.17
N LEU A 264 -25.39 -7.46 -18.74
CA LEU A 264 -24.17 -8.25 -18.71
C LEU A 264 -23.68 -8.57 -20.13
N VAL A 265 -24.60 -8.92 -21.04
CA VAL A 265 -24.29 -9.08 -22.47
C VAL A 265 -23.73 -7.80 -23.06
N ASP A 266 -24.35 -6.65 -22.76
CA ASP A 266 -23.88 -5.33 -23.22
C ASP A 266 -22.44 -5.07 -22.78
N ALA A 267 -22.18 -5.23 -21.48
CA ALA A 267 -20.87 -5.02 -20.90
C ALA A 267 -19.81 -5.97 -21.51
N LEU A 268 -20.14 -7.25 -21.68
CA LEU A 268 -19.22 -8.22 -22.29
C LEU A 268 -18.93 -7.89 -23.75
N THR A 269 -19.93 -7.48 -24.53
CA THR A 269 -19.70 -7.11 -25.94
C THR A 269 -18.84 -5.85 -26.12
N ALA A 270 -18.66 -5.05 -25.07
CA ALA A 270 -17.77 -3.90 -25.06
C ALA A 270 -16.28 -4.28 -24.87
N LEU A 271 -15.99 -5.50 -24.38
CA LEU A 271 -14.62 -5.93 -24.08
C LEU A 271 -13.75 -6.02 -25.36
N PRO A 272 -12.54 -5.43 -25.37
CA PRO A 272 -11.64 -5.47 -26.52
C PRO A 272 -11.31 -6.89 -27.00
N SER A 273 -11.05 -7.82 -26.09
CA SER A 273 -10.75 -9.24 -26.35
C SER A 273 -11.88 -9.95 -27.08
N LEU A 274 -13.14 -9.69 -26.71
CA LEU A 274 -14.30 -10.31 -27.33
C LEU A 274 -14.66 -9.71 -28.69
N ARG A 275 -14.25 -8.47 -28.96
CA ARG A 275 -14.46 -7.82 -30.26
C ARG A 275 -13.46 -8.25 -31.34
N ARG A 276 -12.37 -8.92 -30.96
CA ARG A 276 -11.40 -9.46 -31.93
C ARG A 276 -12.01 -10.62 -32.71
N PRO A 277 -11.63 -10.81 -34.00
CA PRO A 277 -11.94 -12.04 -34.72
C PRO A 277 -11.47 -13.25 -33.90
N ASN A 278 -12.34 -14.23 -33.68
CA ASN A 278 -12.10 -15.44 -32.89
C ASN A 278 -11.74 -15.22 -31.40
N GLY A 279 -11.92 -14.01 -30.88
CA GLY A 279 -11.58 -13.69 -29.48
C GLY A 279 -12.40 -14.50 -28.48
N LEU A 280 -13.71 -14.63 -28.74
CA LEU A 280 -14.61 -15.43 -27.90
C LEU A 280 -14.25 -16.93 -27.92
N ASP A 281 -13.90 -17.48 -29.09
CA ASP A 281 -13.44 -18.88 -29.21
C ASP A 281 -12.17 -19.13 -28.39
N THR A 282 -11.20 -18.22 -28.49
CA THR A 282 -9.92 -18.29 -27.77
C THR A 282 -10.12 -18.29 -26.25
N ILE A 283 -11.05 -17.48 -25.75
CA ILE A 283 -11.39 -17.45 -24.32
C ILE A 283 -12.07 -18.75 -23.91
N LEU A 284 -13.02 -19.25 -24.71
CA LEU A 284 -13.79 -20.44 -24.37
C LEU A 284 -12.96 -21.73 -24.35
N GLU A 285 -11.92 -21.83 -25.18
CA GLU A 285 -10.94 -22.93 -25.12
C GLU A 285 -10.26 -23.03 -23.75
N SER A 286 -10.08 -21.91 -23.05
CA SER A 286 -9.47 -21.87 -21.71
C SER A 286 -10.43 -22.15 -20.55
N VAL A 287 -11.75 -22.23 -20.80
CA VAL A 287 -12.80 -22.21 -19.76
C VAL A 287 -13.39 -23.59 -19.50
N ASP A 288 -14.05 -24.18 -20.51
CA ASP A 288 -14.59 -25.54 -20.47
C ASP A 288 -14.94 -26.00 -21.90
N PRO A 289 -14.35 -27.09 -22.41
CA PRO A 289 -14.64 -27.60 -23.76
C PRO A 289 -16.12 -27.89 -24.01
N ARG A 290 -16.91 -28.17 -22.96
CA ARG A 290 -18.36 -28.43 -23.09
C ARG A 290 -19.14 -27.17 -23.43
N VAL A 291 -18.75 -26.01 -22.91
CA VAL A 291 -19.40 -24.73 -23.23
C VAL A 291 -19.15 -24.37 -24.69
N ALA A 292 -17.90 -24.54 -25.15
CA ALA A 292 -17.54 -24.32 -26.54
C ALA A 292 -18.32 -25.25 -27.51
N ALA A 293 -18.53 -26.51 -27.12
CA ALA A 293 -19.21 -27.51 -27.94
C ALA A 293 -20.75 -27.34 -28.02
N HIS A 294 -21.39 -26.78 -26.99
CA HIS A 294 -22.86 -26.71 -26.87
C HIS A 294 -23.44 -25.31 -27.08
N ARG A 295 -22.61 -24.30 -27.36
CA ARG A 295 -23.10 -22.95 -27.61
C ARG A 295 -23.79 -22.84 -28.98
N PRO A 296 -24.93 -22.14 -29.09
CA PRO A 296 -25.47 -21.72 -30.37
C PRO A 296 -24.54 -20.69 -31.02
N ARG A 297 -24.18 -20.89 -32.30
CA ARG A 297 -23.39 -19.91 -33.06
C ARG A 297 -24.31 -18.91 -33.77
N ASP A 298 -24.04 -17.61 -33.65
CA ASP A 298 -24.70 -16.53 -34.39
C ASP A 298 -23.60 -15.56 -34.86
N ASP A 299 -23.70 -15.04 -36.08
CA ASP A 299 -22.71 -14.14 -36.67
C ASP A 299 -22.61 -12.79 -35.95
N ARG A 300 -23.60 -12.48 -35.09
CA ARG A 300 -23.61 -11.26 -34.28
C ARG A 300 -23.11 -11.58 -32.88
N LEU A 301 -21.97 -11.00 -32.51
CA LEU A 301 -21.29 -11.15 -31.21
C LEU A 301 -22.24 -11.08 -30.01
N ARG A 302 -23.23 -10.17 -30.03
CA ARG A 302 -24.23 -10.03 -28.96
C ARG A 302 -25.03 -11.31 -28.71
N PHE A 303 -25.45 -12.00 -29.76
CA PHE A 303 -26.24 -13.22 -29.65
C PHE A 303 -25.35 -14.42 -29.31
N ASP A 304 -24.11 -14.47 -29.80
CA ASP A 304 -23.12 -15.49 -29.42
C ASP A 304 -22.76 -15.39 -27.93
N VAL A 305 -22.47 -14.17 -27.42
CA VAL A 305 -22.23 -13.92 -25.99
C VAL A 305 -23.44 -14.32 -25.13
N TYR A 306 -24.66 -14.00 -25.56
CA TYR A 306 -25.86 -14.45 -24.86
C TYR A 306 -25.98 -15.99 -24.82
N GLY A 307 -25.71 -16.66 -25.94
CA GLY A 307 -25.68 -18.12 -26.04
C GLY A 307 -24.64 -18.76 -25.11
N VAL A 308 -23.46 -18.14 -24.99
CA VAL A 308 -22.41 -18.53 -24.04
C VAL A 308 -22.89 -18.40 -22.60
N LEU A 309 -23.42 -17.25 -22.20
CA LEU A 309 -23.90 -17.04 -20.83
C LEU A 309 -24.98 -18.05 -20.44
N ARG A 310 -25.94 -18.31 -21.33
CA ARG A 310 -26.98 -19.33 -21.09
C ARG A 310 -26.39 -20.72 -20.92
N THR A 311 -25.40 -21.06 -21.74
CA THR A 311 -24.72 -22.35 -21.65
C THR A 311 -23.95 -22.45 -20.33
N CYS A 312 -23.23 -21.39 -19.92
CA CYS A 312 -22.54 -21.36 -18.64
C CYS A 312 -23.49 -21.50 -17.44
N LEU A 313 -24.65 -20.84 -17.48
CA LEU A 313 -25.65 -20.95 -16.41
C LEU A 313 -26.27 -22.36 -16.26
N ARG A 314 -26.17 -23.22 -17.28
CA ARG A 314 -26.60 -24.63 -17.19
C ARG A 314 -25.58 -25.52 -16.49
N TYR A 315 -24.32 -25.09 -16.38
CA TYR A 315 -23.24 -25.86 -15.79
C TYR A 315 -22.64 -25.08 -14.60
N PRO A 316 -22.95 -25.48 -13.35
CA PRO A 316 -22.50 -24.77 -12.16
C PRO A 316 -20.99 -24.48 -12.17
N GLY A 317 -20.62 -23.23 -11.84
CA GLY A 317 -19.22 -22.77 -11.77
C GLY A 317 -18.53 -22.49 -13.11
N THR A 318 -19.16 -22.78 -14.26
CA THR A 318 -18.55 -22.46 -15.57
C THR A 318 -18.61 -20.97 -15.90
N LEU A 319 -19.64 -20.26 -15.41
CA LEU A 319 -19.73 -18.81 -15.56
C LEU A 319 -18.64 -18.09 -14.75
N ASP A 320 -18.30 -18.59 -13.56
CA ASP A 320 -17.19 -18.08 -12.76
C ASP A 320 -15.85 -18.23 -13.50
N ARG A 321 -15.59 -19.43 -14.05
CA ARG A 321 -14.38 -19.69 -14.86
C ARG A 321 -14.31 -18.83 -16.12
N PHE A 322 -15.44 -18.59 -16.78
CA PHE A 322 -15.50 -17.69 -17.93
C PHE A 322 -15.07 -16.27 -17.54
N MET A 323 -15.55 -15.77 -16.41
CA MET A 323 -15.17 -14.46 -15.89
C MET A 323 -13.71 -14.40 -15.44
N GLU A 324 -13.19 -15.47 -14.82
CA GLU A 324 -11.78 -15.59 -14.47
C GLU A 324 -10.87 -15.53 -15.70
N ALA A 325 -11.23 -16.25 -16.77
CA ALA A 325 -10.49 -16.19 -18.03
C ALA A 325 -10.47 -14.75 -18.58
N LEU A 326 -11.61 -14.06 -18.62
CA LEU A 326 -11.65 -12.66 -19.07
C LEU A 326 -10.74 -11.74 -18.24
N ARG A 327 -10.66 -11.93 -16.91
CA ARG A 327 -9.78 -11.14 -16.04
C ARG A 327 -8.30 -11.32 -16.34
N LEU A 328 -7.89 -12.51 -16.79
CA LEU A 328 -6.51 -12.78 -17.21
C LEU A 328 -6.14 -12.04 -18.51
N TRP A 329 -7.10 -11.86 -19.41
CA TRP A 329 -6.88 -11.24 -20.72
C TRP A 329 -7.05 -9.71 -20.72
N GLU A 330 -7.79 -9.15 -19.76
CA GLU A 330 -8.20 -7.73 -19.71
C GLU A 330 -7.75 -7.04 -18.42
N GLU A 331 -6.62 -7.46 -17.83
CA GLU A 331 -6.14 -6.95 -16.54
C GLU A 331 -6.05 -5.41 -16.53
N GLY A 332 -6.80 -4.77 -15.63
CA GLY A 332 -6.81 -3.32 -15.44
C GLY A 332 -7.74 -2.51 -16.36
N SER A 333 -8.45 -3.14 -17.30
CA SER A 333 -9.41 -2.46 -18.21
C SER A 333 -10.59 -1.84 -17.46
N GLU A 334 -11.05 -0.66 -17.92
CA GLU A 334 -12.28 -0.01 -17.44
C GLU A 334 -13.53 -0.81 -17.84
N GLU A 335 -13.51 -1.41 -19.03
CA GLU A 335 -14.56 -2.25 -19.57
C GLU A 335 -14.73 -3.54 -18.74
N LEU A 336 -13.63 -4.17 -18.31
CA LEU A 336 -13.67 -5.31 -17.39
C LEU A 336 -14.27 -4.91 -16.04
N ARG A 337 -13.93 -3.72 -15.52
CA ARG A 337 -14.53 -3.19 -14.29
C ARG A 337 -16.02 -2.91 -14.44
N ALA A 338 -16.49 -2.52 -15.62
CA ALA A 338 -17.92 -2.39 -15.89
C ALA A 338 -18.63 -3.75 -15.91
N VAL A 339 -18.01 -4.78 -16.50
CA VAL A 339 -18.52 -6.16 -16.48
C VAL A 339 -18.64 -6.68 -15.04
N ASP A 340 -17.60 -6.50 -14.22
CA ASP A 340 -17.60 -6.94 -12.82
C ASP A 340 -18.69 -6.24 -11.98
N ARG A 341 -18.95 -4.94 -12.22
CA ARG A 341 -20.05 -4.21 -11.56
C ARG A 341 -21.42 -4.80 -11.94
N VAL A 342 -21.67 -5.00 -13.23
CA VAL A 342 -22.96 -5.53 -13.71
C VAL A 342 -23.18 -6.97 -13.24
N ALA A 343 -22.13 -7.79 -13.22
CA ALA A 343 -22.20 -9.15 -12.67
C ALA A 343 -22.56 -9.15 -11.17
N ALA A 344 -21.98 -8.23 -10.39
CA ALA A 344 -22.30 -8.07 -8.98
C ALA A 344 -23.75 -7.63 -8.74
N GLU A 345 -24.25 -6.66 -9.52
CA GLU A 345 -25.64 -6.21 -9.47
C GLU A 345 -26.62 -7.32 -9.83
N LEU A 346 -26.28 -8.19 -10.80
CA LEU A 346 -27.09 -9.34 -11.14
C LEU A 346 -27.17 -10.34 -9.98
N VAL A 347 -26.05 -10.65 -9.32
CA VAL A 347 -26.02 -11.55 -8.16
C VAL A 347 -26.83 -10.98 -7.00
N LEU A 348 -26.73 -9.68 -6.72
CA LEU A 348 -27.50 -9.03 -5.67
C LEU A 348 -29.01 -9.07 -5.89
N ARG A 349 -29.48 -9.16 -7.14
CA ARG A 349 -30.91 -9.27 -7.45
C ARG A 349 -31.46 -10.68 -7.26
N HIS A 350 -30.60 -11.69 -7.17
CA HIS A 350 -31.00 -13.11 -7.14
C HIS A 350 -30.51 -13.88 -5.90
N ASN A 351 -29.82 -13.20 -4.97
CA ASN A 351 -29.46 -13.70 -3.64
C ASN A 351 -30.35 -13.05 -2.56
#